data_AF-A0A967JX19-F1
#
_entry.id   AF-A0A967JX19-F1
#
_cell.length_a   1.000
_cell.length_b   1.000
_cell.length_c   1.000
_cell.angle_alpha   90.00
_cell.angle_beta   90.00
_cell.angle_gamma   90.00
#
_symmetry.space_group_name_H-M   'P 1'
#
loop_
_entity.id
_entity.type
_entity.pdbx_description
1 polymer ?
#
loop_
_entity_poly.entity_id
_entity_poly.type
_entity_poly.pdbx_seq_one_letter_code
_entity_poly.pdbx_strand_id
1 'polypeptide(L)' 'AFLAGDPGVESGLAIAQVTAVDLLAEMRVLAHPASVDSVTTSANKEDHVSMALAAARKARRAVH' A
#
# COMPACT_ATOMS: atom_id res chain seq x y z
N ALA A 1 19.17 -22.66 5.06
CA ALA A 1 18.14 -22.02 4.21
C ALA A 1 17.23 -21.17 5.10
N PHE A 2 16.68 -20.05 4.61
CA PHE A 2 15.74 -19.16 5.34
C PHE A 2 16.17 -18.76 6.77
N LEU A 3 17.48 -18.69 7.06
CA LEU A 3 17.99 -18.45 8.42
C LEU A 3 17.49 -19.45 9.49
N ALA A 4 17.14 -20.68 9.08
CA ALA A 4 16.78 -21.78 9.98
C ALA A 4 18.03 -22.38 10.66
N GLY A 5 17.90 -22.78 11.92
CA GLY A 5 18.95 -23.46 12.69
C GLY A 5 19.14 -24.90 12.23
N ASP A 6 18.03 -25.62 11.97
CA ASP A 6 18.03 -26.97 11.39
C ASP A 6 17.22 -27.03 10.06
N PRO A 7 17.87 -26.76 8.91
CA PRO A 7 17.20 -26.72 7.61
C PRO A 7 16.68 -28.08 7.17
N GLY A 8 15.38 -28.17 6.86
CA GLY A 8 14.71 -29.39 6.37
C GLY A 8 13.65 -29.91 7.34
N VAL A 9 13.79 -29.58 8.63
CA VAL A 9 12.75 -29.77 9.66
C VAL A 9 12.12 -28.43 10.01
N GLU A 10 12.93 -27.36 10.09
CA GLU A 10 12.47 -26.00 10.39
C GLU A 10 12.32 -25.15 9.13
N SER A 11 11.31 -24.28 9.13
CA SER A 11 11.07 -23.31 8.04
C SER A 11 11.86 -21.99 8.20
N GLY A 12 12.48 -21.75 9.36
CA GLY A 12 13.18 -20.49 9.67
C GLY A 12 12.27 -19.27 9.47
N LEU A 13 12.78 -18.24 8.77
CA LEU A 13 12.08 -17.00 8.47
C LEU A 13 11.28 -17.04 7.16
N ALA A 14 11.05 -18.22 6.56
CA ALA A 14 10.33 -18.32 5.29
C ALA A 14 8.94 -17.67 5.34
N ILE A 15 8.18 -17.88 6.42
CA ILE A 15 6.84 -17.30 6.58
C ILE A 15 6.90 -15.78 6.79
N ALA A 16 7.91 -15.28 7.52
CA ALA A 16 8.11 -13.84 7.68
C ALA A 16 8.38 -13.16 6.32
N GLN A 17 9.12 -13.83 5.41
CA GLN A 17 9.29 -13.36 4.03
C GLN A 17 7.98 -13.33 3.25
N VAL A 18 7.12 -14.34 3.39
CA VAL A 18 5.80 -14.36 2.73
C VAL A 18 4.96 -13.17 3.19
N THR A 19 4.91 -12.90 4.50
CA THR A 19 4.20 -11.73 5.04
C THR A 19 4.76 -10.41 4.50
N ALA A 20 6.09 -10.27 4.42
CA ALA A 20 6.72 -9.07 3.86
C ALA A 20 6.36 -8.86 2.38
N VAL A 21 6.28 -9.92 1.59
CA VAL A 21 5.88 -9.87 0.17
C VAL A 21 4.41 -9.46 0.02
N ASP A 22 3.53 -9.98 0.88
CA ASP A 22 2.10 -9.62 0.87
C ASP A 22 1.89 -8.14 1.20
N LEU A 23 2.55 -7.63 2.25
CA LEU A 23 2.54 -6.19 2.59
C LEU A 23 3.07 -5.32 1.45
N LEU A 24 4.14 -5.75 0.78
CA LEU A 24 4.67 -5.06 -0.39
C LEU A 24 3.65 -5.03 -1.54
N ALA A 25 2.88 -6.09 -1.75
CA ALA A 25 1.84 -6.14 -2.77
C ALA A 25 0.70 -5.16 -2.45
N GLU A 26 0.26 -5.06 -1.19
CA GLU A 26 -0.73 -4.05 -0.75
C GLU A 26 -0.20 -2.62 -0.98
N MET A 27 1.05 -2.35 -0.60
CA MET A 27 1.69 -1.05 -0.81
C MET A 27 1.74 -0.64 -2.29
N ARG A 28 1.94 -1.58 -3.22
CA ARG A 28 1.92 -1.30 -4.66
C ARG A 28 0.56 -0.81 -5.14
N VAL A 29 -0.53 -1.40 -4.64
CA VAL A 29 -1.89 -0.93 -4.94
C VAL A 29 -2.12 0.47 -4.38
N LEU A 30 -1.66 0.73 -3.15
CA LEU A 30 -1.75 2.04 -2.52
C LEU A 30 -0.89 3.11 -3.18
N ALA A 31 0.16 2.75 -3.92
CA ALA A 31 1.07 3.72 -4.55
C ALA A 31 0.46 4.49 -5.73
N HIS A 32 -0.70 4.07 -6.27
CA HIS A 32 -1.35 4.84 -7.34
C HIS A 32 -1.70 6.26 -6.87
N PRO A 33 -1.29 7.33 -7.56
CA PRO A 33 -1.49 8.69 -7.08
C PRO A 33 -2.99 9.02 -7.07
N ALA A 34 -3.52 9.47 -5.94
CA ALA A 34 -4.92 9.91 -5.88
C ALA A 34 -5.12 11.31 -6.51
N SER A 35 -4.06 12.12 -6.56
CA SER A 35 -4.10 13.50 -7.03
C SER A 35 -4.19 13.67 -8.55
N VAL A 36 -4.13 12.57 -9.32
CA VAL A 36 -4.32 12.62 -10.78
C VAL A 36 -5.80 12.51 -11.17
N ASP A 37 -6.67 12.22 -10.21
CA ASP A 37 -8.12 12.20 -10.39
C ASP A 37 -8.75 13.52 -9.94
N SER A 38 -9.88 13.87 -10.55
CA SER A 38 -10.67 15.06 -10.20
C SER A 38 -12.10 14.86 -10.65
N VAL A 39 -13.04 14.94 -9.70
CA VAL A 39 -14.48 14.88 -9.96
C VAL A 39 -15.07 16.25 -9.70
N THR A 40 -15.71 16.83 -10.71
CA THR A 40 -16.33 18.16 -10.61
C THR A 40 -17.49 18.16 -9.63
N THR A 41 -17.54 19.16 -8.75
CA THR A 41 -18.58 19.32 -7.74
C THR A 41 -19.27 20.68 -7.88
N SER A 42 -20.35 20.89 -7.10
CA SER A 42 -21.01 22.20 -7.00
C SER A 42 -21.49 22.77 -8.35
N ALA A 43 -22.09 21.93 -9.20
CA ALA A 43 -22.56 22.31 -10.54
C ALA A 43 -21.48 22.99 -11.40
N ASN A 44 -20.29 22.36 -11.47
CA ASN A 44 -19.10 22.84 -12.19
C ASN A 44 -18.49 24.14 -11.64
N LYS A 45 -18.83 24.53 -10.40
CA LYS A 45 -18.12 25.63 -9.71
C LYS A 45 -16.77 25.18 -9.14
N GLU A 46 -16.69 23.93 -8.75
CA GLU A 46 -15.45 23.27 -8.35
C GLU A 46 -15.11 22.30 -9.47
N ASP A 47 -14.54 22.84 -10.55
CA ASP A 47 -14.20 22.10 -11.77
C ASP A 47 -12.86 21.34 -11.66
N HIS A 48 -12.08 21.61 -10.60
CA HIS A 48 -10.88 20.86 -10.26
C HIS A 48 -10.78 20.58 -8.75
N VAL A 49 -10.59 19.33 -8.38
CA VAL A 49 -10.47 18.88 -6.99
C VAL A 49 -9.20 18.03 -6.81
N SER A 50 -8.42 18.30 -5.76
CA SER A 50 -7.07 17.73 -5.56
C SER A 50 -7.03 16.31 -5.01
N MET A 51 -8.17 15.78 -4.54
CA MET A 51 -8.27 14.48 -3.86
C MET A 51 -7.32 14.31 -2.65
N ALA A 52 -6.91 15.40 -2.01
CA ALA A 52 -5.87 15.42 -0.97
C ALA A 52 -6.16 14.50 0.23
N LEU A 53 -7.43 14.41 0.66
CA LEU A 53 -7.82 13.55 1.77
C LEU A 53 -7.66 12.05 1.44
N ALA A 54 -7.93 11.66 0.19
CA ALA A 54 -7.71 10.30 -0.27
C ALA A 54 -6.21 9.99 -0.32
N ALA A 55 -5.38 10.91 -0.84
CA ALA A 55 -3.93 10.79 -0.82
C ALA A 55 -3.38 10.62 0.61
N ALA A 56 -3.83 11.46 1.55
CA ALA A 56 -3.40 11.41 2.95
C ALA A 56 -3.79 10.08 3.64
N ARG A 57 -5.00 9.56 3.37
CA ARG A 57 -5.44 8.26 3.91
C ARG A 57 -4.62 7.09 3.37
N LYS A 58 -4.31 7.10 2.07
CA LYS A 58 -3.45 6.08 1.44
C LYS A 58 -2.03 6.12 2.01
N ALA A 59 -1.45 7.31 2.15
CA ALA A 59 -0.13 7.49 2.77
C ALA A 59 -0.10 6.98 4.21
N ARG A 60 -1.11 7.32 5.02
CA ARG A 60 -1.22 6.83 6.40
C ARG A 60 -1.29 5.31 6.46
N ARG A 61 -2.10 4.67 5.61
CA ARG A 61 -2.23 3.19 5.57
C ARG A 61 -0.93 2.50 5.14
N ALA A 62 -0.11 3.14 4.31
CA ALA A 62 1.17 2.56 3.89
C ALA A 62 2.22 2.52 5.02
N VAL A 63 2.09 3.37 6.04
CA VAL A 63 3.09 3.48 7.12
C VAL A 63 2.62 2.96 8.49
N HIS A 64 1.34 2.61 8.61
CA HIS A 64 0.70 2.09 9.82
C HIS A 64 0.28 0.63 9.65
#